data_AF-A0A9J6AWD1-F1
#
_entry.id   AF-A0A9J6AWD1-F1
#
_cell.length_a   1.000
_cell.length_b   1.000
_cell.length_c   1.000
_cell.angle_alpha   90.00
_cell.angle_beta   90.00
_cell.angle_gamma   90.00
#
_symmetry.space_group_name_H-M   'P 1'
#
loop_
_entity.id
_entity.type
_entity.pdbx_description
1 polymer ?
#
loop_
_entity_poly.entity_id
_entity_poly.type
_entity_poly.pdbx_seq_one_letter_code
_entity_poly.pdbx_strand_id
1 'polypeptide(L)'
;MFYKLEAEERIADKEEGDDTSNDKMDNIDQDFIGVLDILRSHEYCCLFESQLSSQESDPDFGYIKQIKQHMNLQIIQNKLEQGVYSNMKFVSFFRDLLLMFNNAIVYYPKDTLQYFI
;
A
#
# COMPACT_ATOMS: atom_id res chain seq x y z
N MET A 1 -32.18 -41.46 8.18
CA MET A 1 -31.78 -40.76 9.42
C MET A 1 -30.31 -40.41 9.48
N PHE A 2 -29.38 -41.24 8.98
CA PHE A 2 -27.93 -40.96 9.04
C PHE A 2 -27.46 -39.68 8.31
N TYR A 3 -27.97 -39.40 7.11
CA TYR A 3 -27.55 -38.21 6.35
C TYR A 3 -27.95 -36.86 6.96
N LYS A 4 -28.91 -36.84 7.89
CA LYS A 4 -29.38 -35.59 8.50
C LYS A 4 -28.48 -35.18 9.67
N LEU A 5 -28.05 -36.16 10.48
CA LEU A 5 -27.12 -35.96 11.59
C LEU A 5 -25.76 -35.45 11.11
N GLU A 6 -25.24 -36.04 10.02
CA GLU A 6 -23.94 -35.66 9.46
C GLU A 6 -23.96 -34.27 8.78
N ALA A 7 -25.14 -33.77 8.41
CA ALA A 7 -25.34 -32.42 7.91
C ALA A 7 -25.48 -31.40 9.06
N GLU A 8 -26.14 -31.77 10.15
CA GLU A 8 -26.28 -30.95 11.36
C GLU A 8 -24.94 -30.81 12.09
N GLU A 9 -24.11 -31.85 12.13
CA GLU A 9 -22.75 -31.82 12.71
C GLU A 9 -21.81 -30.91 11.91
N ARG A 10 -21.89 -30.92 10.57
CA ARG A 10 -21.15 -29.99 9.68
C ARG A 10 -21.61 -28.53 9.77
N ILE A 11 -22.83 -28.29 10.25
CA ILE A 11 -23.36 -26.93 10.50
C ILE A 11 -22.88 -26.45 11.88
N ALA A 12 -22.87 -27.33 12.89
CA ALA A 12 -22.34 -27.02 14.21
C ALA A 12 -20.83 -26.67 14.17
N ASP A 13 -20.03 -27.40 13.39
CA ASP A 13 -18.60 -27.12 13.20
C ASP A 13 -18.31 -25.81 12.44
N LYS A 14 -19.32 -25.20 11.80
CA LYS A 14 -19.19 -23.91 11.09
C LYS A 14 -19.59 -22.70 11.92
N GLU A 15 -20.26 -22.89 13.06
CA GLU A 15 -20.67 -21.79 13.94
C GLU A 15 -19.63 -21.46 15.03
N GLU A 16 -18.60 -22.29 15.22
CA GLU A 16 -17.36 -21.88 15.91
C GLU A 16 -16.45 -21.10 14.94
N GLY A 17 -17.00 -20.01 14.38
CA GLY A 17 -16.28 -19.03 13.58
C GLY A 17 -15.51 -18.08 14.48
N ASP A 18 -14.19 -18.24 14.50
CA ASP A 18 -13.17 -17.40 15.11
C ASP A 18 -13.40 -15.88 14.89
N ASP A 19 -13.94 -15.20 15.91
CA ASP A 19 -14.08 -13.74 16.02
C ASP A 19 -12.72 -13.01 16.02
N THR A 20 -11.62 -13.75 16.10
CA THR A 20 -10.24 -13.20 16.12
C THR A 20 -9.73 -12.76 14.74
N SER A 21 -10.47 -13.03 13.66
CA SER A 21 -10.04 -12.71 12.29
C SER A 21 -10.22 -11.24 11.90
N ASN A 22 -11.29 -10.59 12.38
CA ASN A 22 -11.52 -9.15 12.18
C ASN A 22 -10.56 -8.30 13.00
N ASP A 23 -10.34 -8.65 14.27
CA ASP A 23 -9.46 -7.91 15.18
C ASP A 23 -8.00 -7.89 14.67
N LYS A 24 -7.55 -8.99 14.04
CA LYS A 24 -6.23 -9.07 13.38
C LYS A 24 -6.16 -8.28 12.06
N MET A 25 -7.27 -8.08 11.36
CA MET A 25 -7.30 -7.26 10.14
C MET A 25 -7.20 -5.78 10.52
N ASP A 26 -8.04 -5.35 11.46
CA ASP A 26 -8.08 -3.97 11.94
C ASP A 26 -6.72 -3.54 12.51
N ASN A 27 -6.03 -4.43 13.22
CA ASN A 27 -4.70 -4.16 13.78
C ASN A 27 -3.63 -3.91 12.69
N ILE A 28 -3.67 -4.66 11.58
CA ILE A 28 -2.70 -4.50 10.48
C ILE A 28 -2.93 -3.18 9.73
N ASP A 29 -4.18 -2.77 9.56
CA ASP A 29 -4.47 -1.48 8.93
C ASP A 29 -4.00 -0.33 9.82
N GLN A 30 -4.13 -0.44 11.15
CA GLN A 30 -3.54 0.52 12.09
C GLN A 30 -2.01 0.55 12.00
N ASP A 31 -1.34 -0.60 11.87
CA ASP A 31 0.11 -0.66 11.68
C ASP A 31 0.54 0.05 10.38
N PHE A 32 -0.19 -0.15 9.28
CA PHE A 32 0.10 0.52 8.01
C PHE A 32 -0.14 2.03 8.07
N ILE A 33 -1.20 2.47 8.76
CA ILE A 33 -1.42 3.89 9.05
C ILE A 33 -0.22 4.45 9.82
N GLY A 34 0.23 3.76 10.87
CA GLY A 34 1.40 4.18 11.65
C GLY A 34 2.67 4.31 10.82
N VAL A 35 2.91 3.41 9.87
CA VAL A 35 4.04 3.52 8.93
C VAL A 35 3.91 4.76 8.05
N LEU A 36 2.73 5.05 7.50
CA LEU A 36 2.50 6.24 6.67
C LEU A 36 2.69 7.53 7.48
N ASP A 37 2.27 7.55 8.75
CA ASP A 37 2.47 8.69 9.65
C ASP A 37 3.95 8.93 9.95
N ILE A 38 4.72 7.87 10.19
CA ILE A 38 6.18 7.96 10.36
C ILE A 38 6.82 8.55 9.10
N LEU A 39 6.45 8.06 7.91
CA LEU A 39 6.97 8.60 6.66
C LEU A 39 6.63 10.09 6.50
N ARG A 40 5.38 10.48 6.78
CA ARG A 40 4.92 11.89 6.73
C ARG A 40 5.59 12.82 7.73
N SER A 41 6.09 12.28 8.83
CA SER A 41 6.87 13.06 9.80
C SER A 41 8.27 13.43 9.31
N HIS A 42 8.76 12.82 8.21
CA HIS A 42 10.09 13.08 7.67
C HIS A 42 10.15 14.43 6.93
N GLU A 43 11.25 15.17 7.09
CA GLU A 43 11.45 16.53 6.53
C GLU A 43 11.21 16.60 5.01
N TYR A 44 11.51 15.51 4.32
CA TYR A 44 11.47 15.42 2.85
C TYR A 44 10.28 14.63 2.30
N CYS A 45 9.33 14.29 3.16
CA CYS A 45 8.16 13.52 2.75
C CYS A 45 7.33 14.23 1.67
N CYS A 46 7.39 15.56 1.60
CA CYS A 46 6.69 16.35 0.60
C CYS A 46 7.03 15.96 -0.86
N LEU A 47 8.20 15.36 -1.11
CA LEU A 47 8.58 14.85 -2.44
C LEU A 47 7.80 13.60 -2.86
N PHE A 48 7.18 12.93 -1.91
CA PHE A 48 6.47 11.66 -2.08
C PHE A 48 4.96 11.78 -1.82
N GLU A 49 4.45 12.92 -1.37
CA GLU A 49 3.05 13.08 -0.98
C GLU A 49 2.11 12.97 -2.18
N SER A 50 2.43 13.70 -3.26
CA SER A 50 1.63 13.72 -4.50
C SER A 50 2.53 13.84 -5.73
N GLN A 51 1.94 13.66 -6.92
CA GLN A 51 2.64 13.88 -8.17
C GLN A 51 3.06 15.35 -8.29
N LEU A 52 4.35 15.61 -8.55
CA LEU A 52 4.86 16.97 -8.67
C LEU A 52 4.56 17.53 -10.07
N SER A 53 4.26 18.83 -10.16
CA SER A 53 4.02 19.49 -11.46
C SER A 53 5.24 19.44 -12.41
N SER A 54 6.45 19.29 -11.88
CA SER A 54 7.67 19.04 -12.66
C SER A 54 7.67 17.69 -13.38
N GLN A 55 6.87 16.73 -12.91
CA GLN A 55 6.66 15.42 -13.53
C GLN A 55 5.60 15.48 -14.64
N GLU A 56 4.79 16.54 -14.69
CA GLU A 56 3.69 16.72 -15.64
C GLU A 56 4.10 17.54 -16.89
N SER A 57 5.27 18.19 -16.86
CA SER A 57 5.59 19.31 -17.75
C SER A 57 6.18 18.92 -19.10
N ASP A 58 6.59 17.66 -19.31
CA ASP A 58 7.15 17.22 -20.59
C ASP A 58 6.71 15.78 -20.97
N PRO A 59 5.71 15.64 -21.86
CA PRO A 59 5.25 14.34 -22.33
C PRO A 59 6.25 13.63 -23.25
N ASP A 60 7.24 14.33 -23.81
CA ASP A 60 8.19 13.80 -24.79
C ASP A 60 9.58 13.47 -24.24
N PHE A 61 9.97 14.01 -23.08
CA PHE A 61 11.25 13.68 -22.44
C PHE A 61 11.17 13.49 -20.91
N GLY A 62 9.98 13.53 -20.31
CA GLY A 62 9.80 13.57 -18.86
C GLY A 62 9.50 12.24 -18.14
N TYR A 63 8.89 12.39 -16.96
CA TYR A 63 8.62 11.36 -15.97
C TYR A 63 7.91 10.12 -16.53
N ILE A 64 6.89 10.30 -17.37
CA ILE A 64 6.06 9.20 -17.90
C ILE A 64 6.78 8.24 -18.84
N LYS A 65 7.88 8.67 -19.49
CA LYS A 65 8.67 7.78 -20.36
C LYS A 65 9.54 6.84 -19.53
N GLN A 66 10.03 7.31 -18.38
CA GLN A 66 10.92 6.57 -17.49
C GLN A 66 10.15 5.74 -16.45
N ILE A 67 9.10 6.30 -15.86
CA ILE A 67 8.34 5.67 -14.79
C ILE A 67 7.07 5.02 -15.34
N LYS A 68 7.06 3.69 -15.36
CA LYS A 68 5.96 2.89 -15.93
C LYS A 68 4.76 2.76 -15.00
N GLN A 69 4.98 2.89 -13.70
CA GLN A 69 3.92 2.81 -12.71
C GLN A 69 4.17 3.89 -11.67
N HIS A 70 3.43 5.00 -11.77
CA HIS A 70 3.50 6.06 -10.78
C HIS A 70 2.98 5.56 -9.42
N MET A 71 3.64 6.00 -8.35
CA MET A 71 3.27 5.68 -6.98
C MET A 71 3.71 6.83 -6.07
N ASN A 72 2.84 7.21 -5.14
CA ASN A 72 3.05 8.25 -4.13
C ASN A 72 2.25 7.89 -2.86
N LEU A 73 2.48 8.60 -1.76
CA LEU A 73 1.84 8.31 -0.47
C LEU A 73 0.32 8.50 -0.52
N GLN A 74 -0.17 9.47 -1.28
CA GLN A 74 -1.62 9.66 -1.46
C GLN A 74 -2.28 8.45 -2.14
N ILE A 75 -1.63 7.85 -3.15
CA ILE A 75 -2.12 6.63 -3.80
C ILE A 75 -2.10 5.45 -2.84
N ILE A 76 -1.02 5.28 -2.07
CA ILE A 76 -0.90 4.20 -1.09
C ILE A 76 -1.97 4.34 0.00
N GLN A 77 -2.18 5.55 0.52
CA GLN A 77 -3.26 5.86 1.47
C GLN A 77 -4.63 5.50 0.91
N ASN A 78 -4.95 5.93 -0.31
CA ASN A 78 -6.22 5.62 -0.95
C ASN A 78 -6.43 4.10 -1.14
N LYS A 79 -5.36 3.37 -1.47
CA LYS A 79 -5.41 1.90 -1.60
C LYS A 79 -5.63 1.22 -0.26
N LEU A 80 -5.06 1.76 0.82
CA LEU A 80 -5.28 1.28 2.19
C LEU A 80 -6.75 1.49 2.59
N GLU A 81 -7.29 2.69 2.41
CA GLU A 81 -8.68 3.03 2.74
C GLU A 81 -9.71 2.23 1.93
N GLN A 82 -9.36 1.84 0.69
CA GLN A 82 -10.20 0.98 -0.15
C GLN A 82 -10.06 -0.52 0.17
N GLY A 83 -9.24 -0.88 1.16
CA GLY A 83 -9.00 -2.27 1.54
C GLY A 83 -8.24 -3.07 0.47
N VAL A 84 -7.48 -2.44 -0.42
CA VAL A 84 -6.72 -3.14 -1.48
C VAL A 84 -5.68 -4.09 -0.89
N TYR A 85 -5.18 -3.79 0.31
CA TYR A 85 -4.16 -4.58 0.98
C TYR A 85 -4.74 -5.78 1.77
N SER A 86 -6.05 -5.87 1.98
CA SER A 86 -6.75 -6.89 2.79
C SER A 86 -6.28 -8.35 2.60
N ASN A 87 -6.04 -8.80 1.36
CA ASN A 87 -5.86 -10.22 1.03
C ASN A 87 -4.40 -10.68 0.93
N MET A 88 -3.44 -9.79 0.68
CA MET A 88 -1.99 -10.06 0.62
C MET A 88 -1.21 -8.95 1.35
N LYS A 89 -1.66 -8.73 2.59
CA LYS A 89 -1.45 -7.57 3.48
C LYS A 89 -0.08 -6.92 3.39
N PHE A 90 0.95 -7.58 3.89
CA PHE A 90 2.28 -6.97 4.01
C PHE A 90 2.98 -6.82 2.66
N VAL A 91 2.98 -7.87 1.83
CA VAL A 91 3.78 -7.88 0.59
C VAL A 91 3.34 -6.79 -0.39
N SER A 92 2.02 -6.59 -0.53
CA SER A 92 1.47 -5.64 -1.49
C SER A 92 1.67 -4.19 -1.07
N PHE A 93 1.53 -3.88 0.22
CA PHE A 93 1.84 -2.56 0.79
C PHE A 93 3.32 -2.22 0.64
N PHE A 94 4.22 -3.12 1.05
CA PHE A 94 5.67 -2.90 0.95
C PHE A 94 6.16 -2.81 -0.50
N ARG A 95 5.56 -3.58 -1.43
CA ARG A 95 5.88 -3.45 -2.85
C ARG A 95 5.58 -2.04 -3.37
N ASP A 96 4.45 -1.45 -2.96
CA ASP A 96 4.09 -0.11 -3.41
C ASP A 96 5.00 0.96 -2.78
N LEU A 97 5.40 0.81 -1.52
CA LEU A 97 6.43 1.65 -0.90
C LEU A 97 7.77 1.56 -1.66
N LEU A 98 8.24 0.35 -1.94
CA LEU A 98 9.47 0.13 -2.70
C LEU A 98 9.39 0.72 -4.11
N LEU A 99 8.24 0.58 -4.77
CA LEU A 99 8.03 1.16 -6.09
C LEU A 99 8.12 2.69 -6.04
N MET A 100 7.50 3.33 -5.06
CA MET A 100 7.57 4.78 -4.86
C MET A 100 9.02 5.26 -4.71
N PHE A 101 9.81 4.63 -3.82
CA PHE A 101 11.22 5.00 -3.64
C PHE A 101 12.08 4.70 -4.87
N ASN A 102 11.91 3.54 -5.50
CA ASN A 102 12.67 3.18 -6.69
C ASN A 102 12.38 4.13 -7.86
N ASN A 103 11.12 4.56 -8.01
CA ASN A 103 10.76 5.56 -9.02
C ASN A 103 11.49 6.89 -8.78
N ALA A 104 11.60 7.32 -7.52
CA ALA A 104 12.35 8.53 -7.18
C ALA A 104 13.84 8.39 -7.52
N ILE A 105 14.46 7.25 -7.21
CA ILE A 105 15.87 6.99 -7.55
C ILE A 105 16.09 6.99 -9.07
N VAL A 106 15.16 6.43 -9.84
CA VAL A 106 15.24 6.40 -11.31
C VAL A 106 15.05 7.80 -11.92
N TYR A 107 14.13 8.60 -11.36
CA TYR A 107 13.76 9.89 -11.93
C TYR A 107 14.69 11.04 -11.50
N TYR A 108 15.24 11.00 -10.28
CA TYR A 108 16.15 12.01 -9.75
C TYR A 108 17.61 11.54 -9.87
N PRO A 109 18.32 11.85 -10.98
CA PRO A 109 19.71 11.46 -11.15
C PRO A 109 20.62 12.08 -10.07
N LYS A 110 21.82 11.50 -9.91
CA LYS A 110 22.75 11.82 -8.81
C LYS A 110 23.18 13.27 -8.68
N ASP A 111 22.95 14.07 -9.72
CA ASP A 111 23.32 15.47 -9.77
C ASP A 111 22.15 16.41 -9.39
N THR A 112 21.01 15.84 -9.01
CA THR A 112 19.83 16.60 -8.55
C THR A 112 19.82 16.72 -7.04
N LEU A 113 19.34 17.85 -6.53
CA LEU A 113 19.22 18.08 -5.09
C LEU A 113 18.36 16.99 -4.43
N GLN A 114 17.32 16.53 -5.13
CA GLN A 114 16.41 15.48 -4.68
C GLN A 114 17.08 14.10 -4.51
N TYR A 115 18.26 13.86 -5.11
CA TYR A 115 19.01 12.60 -4.90
C TYR A 115 19.77 12.57 -3.57
N PHE A 116 20.17 13.73 -3.06
CA PHE A 116 20.97 13.86 -1.82
C PHE A 116 20.13 14.08 -0.57
N ILE A 117 18.81 14.13 -0.75
CA ILE A 117 17.77 14.34 0.24
C ILE A 117 17.13 12.99 0.55
#